data_AF-A0A897N6K6-F1
#
_entry.id   AF-A0A897N6K6-F1
#
_cell.length_a   1.000
_cell.length_b   1.000
_cell.length_c   1.000
_cell.angle_alpha   90.00
_cell.angle_beta   90.00
_cell.angle_gamma   90.00
#
_symmetry.space_group_name_H-M   'P 1'
#
loop_
_entity.id
_entity.type
_entity.pdbx_description
1 polymer ?
#
loop_
_entity_poly.entity_id
_entity_poly.type
_entity_poly.pdbx_seq_one_letter_code
_entity_poly.pdbx_strand_id
1 'polypeptide(L)'
;MIGGGLGNEVLQYVEEWIPDRSYRSETKFQNDLQEYLDQRLNESGGMGLDIGLGGGSGDQIPVKREHGSVNADVAVGDDIGIEMKRDFTNSKKHRLSGQITDYQKEFPYVIVVACGISDMDGWRELQNEYGGPGGIGMNQGEVHFVHKKKENFGKDPSEVNRDGDGPLGGVL
;
A
#
# COMPACT_ATOMS: atom_id res chain seq x y z
N MET A 1 -0.62 -20.93 -4.47
CA MET A 1 -0.20 -19.72 -3.74
C MET A 1 -0.02 -18.62 -4.77
N ILE A 2 -1.02 -17.78 -4.97
CA ILE A 2 -1.02 -16.69 -5.99
C ILE A 2 -0.82 -15.31 -5.32
N GLY A 3 -1.07 -15.19 -4.00
CA GLY A 3 -1.02 -13.90 -3.27
C GLY A 3 0.36 -13.23 -3.18
N GLY A 4 1.47 -13.99 -3.23
CA GLY A 4 2.81 -13.41 -3.15
C GLY A 4 3.27 -12.67 -4.42
N GLY A 5 2.70 -12.98 -5.59
CA GLY A 5 3.03 -12.29 -6.84
C GLY A 5 2.33 -10.94 -6.94
N LEU A 6 0.99 -10.98 -6.82
CA LEU A 6 0.16 -9.79 -6.93
C LEU A 6 0.38 -8.80 -5.77
N GLY A 7 0.58 -9.29 -4.54
CA GLY A 7 0.87 -8.43 -3.38
C GLY A 7 2.12 -7.57 -3.60
N ASN A 8 3.22 -8.19 -4.07
CA ASN A 8 4.46 -7.49 -4.35
C ASN A 8 4.34 -6.51 -5.53
N GLU A 9 3.57 -6.86 -6.56
CA GLU A 9 3.31 -5.96 -7.68
C GLU A 9 2.51 -4.72 -7.22
N VAL A 10 1.45 -4.92 -6.43
CA VAL A 10 0.67 -3.81 -5.86
C VAL A 10 1.54 -2.97 -4.91
N LEU A 11 2.36 -3.59 -4.07
CA LEU A 11 3.29 -2.87 -3.22
C LEU A 11 4.24 -1.98 -4.04
N GLN A 12 4.83 -2.52 -5.11
CA GLN A 12 5.70 -1.74 -6.00
C GLN A 12 4.95 -0.55 -6.62
N TYR A 13 3.73 -0.75 -7.13
CA TYR A 13 2.93 0.35 -7.65
C TYR A 13 2.60 1.38 -6.56
N VAL A 14 2.26 0.93 -5.36
CA VAL A 14 2.02 1.83 -4.22
C VAL A 14 3.29 2.59 -3.86
N GLU A 15 4.49 2.00 -3.93
CA GLU A 15 5.79 2.65 -3.69
C GLU A 15 6.15 3.67 -4.79
N GLU A 16 5.84 3.38 -6.05
CA GLU A 16 6.07 4.27 -7.19
C GLU A 16 5.07 5.43 -7.27
N TRP A 17 3.83 5.22 -6.79
CA TRP A 17 2.79 6.23 -6.82
C TRP A 17 3.19 7.48 -6.02
N ILE A 18 3.07 8.64 -6.64
CA ILE A 18 3.26 9.94 -6.00
C ILE A 18 1.92 10.66 -6.05
N PRO A 19 1.33 11.06 -4.91
CA PRO A 19 0.12 11.86 -4.93
C PRO A 19 0.33 13.15 -5.72
N ASP A 20 -0.63 13.53 -6.56
CA ASP A 20 -0.53 14.74 -7.41
C ASP A 20 -0.36 16.03 -6.59
N ARG A 21 -0.89 16.04 -5.36
CA ARG A 21 -0.89 17.21 -4.48
C ARG A 21 -1.19 16.82 -3.03
N SER A 22 -0.97 17.78 -2.14
CA SER A 22 -1.42 17.69 -0.75
C SER A 22 -2.92 17.90 -0.65
N TYR A 23 -3.69 16.81 -0.67
CA TYR A 23 -5.14 16.89 -0.50
C TYR A 23 -5.54 17.24 0.94
N ARG A 24 -6.71 17.87 1.09
CA ARG A 24 -7.30 18.20 2.41
C ARG A 24 -8.07 17.04 3.05
N SER A 25 -8.33 15.98 2.29
CA SER A 25 -9.16 14.83 2.68
C SER A 25 -8.43 13.52 2.37
N GLU A 26 -8.55 12.55 3.26
CA GLU A 26 -8.03 11.18 3.08
C GLU A 26 -8.70 10.50 1.87
N THR A 27 -10.01 10.67 1.71
CA THR A 27 -10.79 10.16 0.56
C THR A 27 -10.24 10.60 -0.80
N LYS A 28 -9.63 11.78 -0.89
CA LYS A 28 -9.02 12.21 -2.17
C LYS A 28 -7.75 11.45 -2.49
N PHE A 29 -6.94 11.10 -1.49
CA PHE A 29 -5.80 10.20 -1.69
C PHE A 29 -6.26 8.78 -2.03
N GLN A 30 -7.35 8.30 -1.41
CA GLN A 30 -7.93 6.98 -1.69
C GLN A 30 -8.40 6.88 -3.15
N ASN A 31 -9.13 7.87 -3.64
CA ASN A 31 -9.59 7.89 -5.04
C ASN A 31 -8.41 7.92 -6.02
N ASP A 32 -7.42 8.79 -5.76
CA ASP A 32 -6.22 8.94 -6.59
C ASP A 32 -5.45 7.61 -6.68
N LEU A 33 -5.19 6.96 -5.53
CA LEU A 33 -4.53 5.65 -5.50
C LEU A 33 -5.37 4.56 -6.17
N GLN A 34 -6.69 4.55 -5.96
CA GLN A 34 -7.59 3.57 -6.59
C GLN A 34 -7.52 3.68 -8.12
N GLU A 35 -7.65 4.90 -8.67
CA GLU A 35 -7.58 5.16 -10.11
C GLU A 35 -6.21 4.77 -10.68
N TYR A 36 -5.12 5.11 -9.98
CA TYR A 36 -3.76 4.74 -10.36
C TYR A 36 -3.55 3.22 -10.40
N LEU A 37 -3.98 2.49 -9.36
CA LEU A 37 -3.83 1.04 -9.30
C LEU A 37 -4.69 0.33 -10.34
N ASP A 38 -5.94 0.77 -10.52
CA ASP A 38 -6.85 0.22 -11.53
C ASP A 38 -6.25 0.36 -12.93
N GLN A 39 -5.71 1.55 -13.23
CA GLN A 39 -4.99 1.80 -14.47
C GLN A 39 -3.77 0.89 -14.61
N ARG A 40 -2.86 0.87 -13.63
CA ARG A 40 -1.60 0.11 -13.72
C ARG A 40 -1.82 -1.38 -13.87
N LEU A 41 -2.69 -1.97 -13.06
CA LEU A 41 -2.96 -3.42 -13.05
C LEU A 41 -3.66 -3.88 -14.33
N ASN A 42 -4.52 -3.04 -14.91
CA ASN A 42 -5.31 -3.42 -16.08
C ASN A 42 -4.71 -2.92 -17.42
N GLU A 43 -3.78 -1.97 -17.40
CA GLU A 43 -2.95 -1.61 -18.57
C GLU A 43 -1.74 -2.52 -18.71
N SER A 44 -1.11 -2.96 -17.60
CA SER A 44 -0.01 -3.93 -17.62
C SER A 44 -0.46 -5.30 -18.14
N GLY A 45 -1.73 -5.68 -17.90
CA GLY A 45 -2.37 -6.86 -18.50
C GLY A 45 -2.48 -6.85 -20.03
N GLY A 46 -2.22 -5.70 -20.68
CA GLY A 46 -2.14 -5.58 -22.14
C GLY A 46 -0.75 -5.85 -22.74
N MET A 47 0.32 -5.86 -21.93
CA MET A 47 1.72 -5.91 -22.41
C MET A 47 2.63 -6.79 -21.53
N GLY A 48 2.11 -7.94 -21.10
CA GLY A 48 2.95 -9.10 -20.76
C GLY A 48 2.93 -9.52 -19.30
N LEU A 49 2.13 -10.55 -19.02
CA LEU A 49 2.46 -11.66 -18.10
C LEU A 49 1.57 -12.87 -18.46
N ASP A 50 1.61 -13.28 -19.75
CA ASP A 50 1.31 -14.66 -20.15
C ASP A 50 2.52 -15.54 -19.75
N ILE A 51 2.77 -15.65 -18.45
CA ILE A 51 3.63 -16.70 -17.88
C ILE A 51 2.71 -17.82 -17.41
N GLY A 52 2.22 -18.59 -18.39
CA GLY A 52 2.25 -20.04 -18.31
C GLY A 52 1.38 -20.72 -17.23
N LEU A 53 0.23 -20.18 -16.87
CA LEU A 53 -0.82 -20.94 -16.17
C LEU A 53 -2.10 -20.89 -16.98
N GLY A 54 -2.47 -22.04 -17.53
CA GLY A 54 -3.42 -22.15 -18.63
C GLY A 54 -4.83 -21.65 -18.30
N GLY A 55 -5.41 -21.01 -19.31
CA GLY A 55 -6.85 -21.00 -19.58
C GLY A 55 -7.68 -20.08 -18.70
N GLY A 56 -7.77 -18.81 -19.07
CA GLY A 56 -8.76 -17.87 -18.55
C GLY A 56 -8.62 -16.53 -19.24
N SER A 57 -9.75 -15.90 -19.55
CA SER A 57 -9.92 -14.65 -20.28
C SER A 57 -9.17 -13.47 -19.65
N GLY A 58 -9.06 -12.35 -20.37
CA GLY A 58 -8.54 -11.06 -19.85
C GLY A 58 -9.40 -10.48 -18.73
N ASP A 59 -9.44 -11.15 -17.59
CA ASP A 59 -10.17 -10.76 -16.40
C ASP A 59 -9.46 -9.57 -15.75
N GLN A 60 -10.18 -8.44 -15.66
CA GLN A 60 -9.70 -7.25 -14.97
C GLN A 60 -9.51 -7.55 -13.48
N ILE A 61 -8.42 -7.07 -12.90
CA ILE A 61 -8.19 -7.14 -11.46
C ILE A 61 -8.97 -6.00 -10.82
N PRO A 62 -10.01 -6.26 -10.02
CA PRO A 62 -10.86 -5.21 -9.51
C PRO A 62 -10.16 -4.43 -8.39
N VAL A 63 -10.17 -3.10 -8.50
CA VAL A 63 -9.72 -2.19 -7.45
C VAL A 63 -10.93 -1.45 -6.86
N LYS A 64 -11.22 -1.68 -5.59
CA LYS A 64 -12.43 -1.22 -4.91
C LYS A 64 -12.08 -0.33 -3.71
N ARG A 65 -13.07 0.41 -3.21
CA ARG A 65 -13.04 1.11 -1.92
C ARG A 65 -14.23 0.65 -1.08
N GLU A 66 -14.15 0.87 0.23
CA GLU A 66 -15.19 0.52 1.19
C GLU A 66 -15.54 -0.98 1.09
N HIS A 67 -14.52 -1.81 0.89
CA HIS A 67 -14.66 -3.24 0.62
C HIS A 67 -14.47 -4.07 1.89
N GLY A 68 -15.21 -5.15 2.00
CA GLY A 68 -15.09 -6.07 3.12
C GLY A 68 -15.70 -5.59 4.43
N SER A 69 -15.50 -6.36 5.49
CA SER A 69 -16.02 -6.07 6.84
C SER A 69 -15.31 -4.90 7.52
N VAL A 70 -14.04 -4.66 7.16
CA VAL A 70 -13.23 -3.54 7.67
C VAL A 70 -13.46 -2.23 6.91
N ASN A 71 -14.25 -2.22 5.83
CA ASN A 71 -14.43 -1.10 4.91
C ASN A 71 -13.08 -0.56 4.41
N ALA A 72 -12.33 -1.41 3.72
CA ALA A 72 -10.97 -1.09 3.28
C ALA A 72 -10.92 0.23 2.51
N ASP A 73 -9.93 1.09 2.82
CA ASP A 73 -9.77 2.38 2.14
C ASP A 73 -9.56 2.18 0.64
N VAL A 74 -8.72 1.22 0.27
CA VAL A 74 -8.61 0.63 -1.07
C VAL A 74 -8.40 -0.88 -0.91
N ALA A 75 -8.97 -1.70 -1.80
CA ALA A 75 -8.74 -3.13 -1.88
C ALA A 75 -8.49 -3.57 -3.32
N VAL A 76 -7.55 -4.50 -3.52
CA VAL A 76 -7.26 -5.11 -4.83
C VAL A 76 -7.66 -6.58 -4.76
N GLY A 77 -8.65 -6.97 -5.57
CA GLY A 77 -9.30 -8.26 -5.42
C GLY A 77 -9.94 -8.42 -4.05
N ASP A 78 -9.83 -9.62 -3.48
CA ASP A 78 -10.22 -9.94 -2.10
C ASP A 78 -8.98 -10.23 -1.20
N ASP A 79 -7.77 -10.08 -1.75
CA ASP A 79 -6.53 -10.54 -1.10
C ASP A 79 -5.67 -9.40 -0.51
N ILE A 80 -5.81 -8.17 -1.04
CA ILE A 80 -4.94 -7.06 -0.68
C ILE A 80 -5.78 -5.90 -0.13
N GLY A 81 -5.57 -5.58 1.15
CA GLY A 81 -6.18 -4.43 1.81
C GLY A 81 -5.17 -3.30 1.98
N ILE A 82 -5.56 -2.08 1.64
CA ILE A 82 -4.73 -0.88 1.80
C ILE A 82 -5.42 0.06 2.79
N GLU A 83 -4.75 0.38 3.89
CA GLU A 83 -5.21 1.35 4.88
C GLU A 83 -4.38 2.64 4.72
N MET A 84 -5.05 3.78 4.57
CA MET A 84 -4.41 5.05 4.29
C MET A 84 -4.53 6.03 5.45
N LYS A 85 -3.50 6.84 5.67
CA LYS A 85 -3.51 7.93 6.63
C LYS A 85 -2.98 9.21 6.04
N ARG A 86 -3.79 10.27 6.08
CA ARG A 86 -3.34 11.64 5.85
C ARG A 86 -2.74 12.22 7.13
N ASP A 87 -1.54 12.75 7.02
CA ASP A 87 -0.86 13.47 8.11
C ASP A 87 -0.84 12.63 9.40
N PHE A 88 -0.15 11.49 9.34
CA PHE A 88 -0.05 10.61 10.50
C PHE A 88 0.68 11.31 11.66
N THR A 89 0.16 11.12 12.86
CA THR A 89 0.63 11.69 14.13
C THR A 89 0.62 10.58 15.19
N ASN A 90 1.46 10.69 16.22
CA ASN A 90 1.50 9.69 17.31
C ASN A 90 0.16 9.50 18.02
N SER A 91 -0.69 10.54 18.07
CA SER A 91 -2.06 10.43 18.61
C SER A 91 -2.96 9.46 17.83
N LYS A 92 -2.65 9.16 16.56
CA LYS A 92 -3.36 8.20 15.72
C LYS A 92 -2.80 6.78 15.82
N LYS A 93 -1.62 6.58 16.45
CA LYS A 93 -0.92 5.29 16.51
C LYS A 93 -1.80 4.17 17.05
N HIS A 94 -2.43 4.38 18.21
CA HIS A 94 -3.25 3.34 18.86
C HIS A 94 -4.45 2.93 17.99
N ARG A 95 -5.10 3.91 17.35
CA ARG A 95 -6.20 3.62 16.42
C ARG A 95 -5.70 2.82 15.20
N LEU A 96 -4.58 3.23 14.61
CA LEU A 96 -4.01 2.55 13.44
C LEU A 96 -3.58 1.11 13.75
N SER A 97 -3.00 0.84 14.92
CA SER A 97 -2.68 -0.52 15.39
C SER A 97 -3.92 -1.42 15.43
N GLY A 98 -5.05 -0.91 15.97
CA GLY A 98 -6.33 -1.61 15.93
C GLY A 98 -6.80 -1.92 14.51
N GLN A 99 -6.72 -0.93 13.62
CA GLN A 99 -7.09 -1.09 12.21
C GLN A 99 -6.23 -2.12 11.49
N ILE A 100 -4.91 -2.11 11.67
CA ILE A 100 -3.99 -3.11 11.09
C ILE A 100 -4.40 -4.52 11.55
N THR A 101 -4.68 -4.67 12.85
CA THR A 101 -5.09 -5.96 13.42
C THR A 101 -6.42 -6.45 12.82
N ASP A 102 -7.35 -5.55 12.51
CA ASP A 102 -8.61 -5.91 11.87
C ASP A 102 -8.41 -6.26 10.39
N TYR A 103 -7.59 -5.50 9.66
CA TYR A 103 -7.24 -5.81 8.26
C TYR A 103 -6.57 -7.17 8.12
N GLN A 104 -5.63 -7.53 9.01
CA GLN A 104 -4.92 -8.83 8.97
C GLN A 104 -5.84 -10.04 9.19
N LYS A 105 -7.07 -9.85 9.70
CA LYS A 105 -8.07 -10.93 9.82
C LYS A 105 -8.82 -11.17 8.51
N GLU A 106 -8.85 -10.17 7.64
CA GLU A 106 -9.64 -10.18 6.40
C GLU A 106 -8.75 -10.35 5.16
N PHE A 107 -7.60 -9.66 5.12
CA PHE A 107 -6.69 -9.68 4.00
C PHE A 107 -5.40 -10.43 4.33
N PRO A 108 -4.96 -11.38 3.48
CA PRO A 108 -3.65 -12.01 3.63
C PRO A 108 -2.47 -11.07 3.37
N TYR A 109 -2.69 -9.94 2.68
CA TYR A 109 -1.67 -8.92 2.41
C TYR A 109 -2.22 -7.53 2.72
N VAL A 110 -1.51 -6.75 3.53
CA VAL A 110 -1.93 -5.44 4.03
C VAL A 110 -0.86 -4.41 3.73
N ILE A 111 -1.24 -3.27 3.13
CA ILE A 111 -0.34 -2.15 2.87
C ILE A 111 -0.85 -0.93 3.63
N VAL A 112 -0.03 -0.42 4.54
CA VAL A 112 -0.33 0.79 5.33
C VAL A 112 0.37 1.98 4.68
N VAL A 113 -0.39 2.96 4.20
CA VAL A 113 0.14 4.12 3.47
C VAL A 113 -0.04 5.40 4.27
N ALA A 114 1.06 6.07 4.62
CA ALA A 114 1.01 7.41 5.19
C ALA A 114 1.31 8.47 4.12
N CYS A 115 0.33 9.31 3.81
CA CYS A 115 0.50 10.51 3.01
C CYS A 115 0.88 11.68 3.91
N GLY A 116 2.18 11.81 4.17
CA GLY A 116 2.77 12.73 5.14
C GLY A 116 2.72 12.19 6.58
N ILE A 117 3.83 12.40 7.28
CA ILE A 117 4.00 12.07 8.70
C ILE A 117 4.57 13.30 9.39
N SER A 118 3.99 13.72 10.53
CA SER A 118 4.51 14.85 11.31
C SER A 118 5.63 14.44 12.27
N ASP A 119 5.56 13.21 12.76
CA ASP A 119 6.50 12.61 13.72
C ASP A 119 6.67 11.13 13.37
N MET A 120 7.92 10.73 13.12
CA MET A 120 8.27 9.40 12.65
C MET A 120 8.30 8.35 13.76
N ASP A 121 8.33 8.74 15.03
CA ASP A 121 8.55 7.81 16.14
C ASP A 121 7.42 6.78 16.22
N GLY A 122 6.16 7.22 16.27
CA GLY A 122 5.02 6.31 16.31
C GLY A 122 4.87 5.47 15.04
N TRP A 123 5.34 5.97 13.89
CA TRP A 123 5.33 5.21 12.64
C TRP A 123 6.36 4.08 12.66
N ARG A 124 7.60 4.38 13.09
CA ARG A 124 8.67 3.37 13.24
C ARG A 124 8.30 2.30 14.25
N GLU A 125 7.62 2.67 15.33
CA GLU A 125 7.13 1.71 16.31
C GLU A 125 6.12 0.73 15.68
N LEU A 126 5.18 1.22 14.85
CA LEU A 126 4.24 0.35 14.11
C LEU A 126 4.97 -0.54 13.09
N GLN A 127 5.96 -0.01 12.39
CA GLN A 127 6.78 -0.80 11.46
C GLN A 127 7.52 -1.93 12.18
N ASN A 128 8.05 -1.69 13.39
CA ASN A 128 8.73 -2.73 14.16
C ASN A 128 7.76 -3.77 14.76
N GLU A 129 6.54 -3.35 15.08
CA GLU A 129 5.53 -4.22 15.68
C GLU A 129 4.89 -5.16 14.65
N TYR A 130 4.61 -4.64 13.46
CA TYR A 130 3.86 -5.34 12.41
C TYR A 130 4.70 -5.70 11.17
N GLY A 131 5.78 -4.98 10.89
CA GLY A 131 6.62 -5.18 9.71
C GLY A 131 7.69 -6.26 9.91
N GLY A 132 7.95 -7.02 8.84
CA GLY A 132 9.07 -7.97 8.75
C GLY A 132 8.73 -9.42 9.14
N PRO A 133 9.70 -10.36 8.97
CA PRO A 133 9.49 -11.81 9.10
C PRO A 133 9.17 -12.33 10.52
N GLY A 134 8.88 -11.45 11.48
CA GLY A 134 8.72 -11.77 12.89
C GLY A 134 7.82 -10.82 13.68
N GLY A 135 6.95 -10.05 13.02
CA GLY A 135 5.89 -9.29 13.69
C GLY A 135 5.06 -10.20 14.60
N ILE A 136 4.44 -9.64 15.66
CA ILE A 136 3.76 -10.41 16.71
C ILE A 136 2.53 -11.12 16.14
N GLY A 137 2.71 -12.31 15.57
CA GLY A 137 1.61 -13.15 15.09
C GLY A 137 2.08 -14.26 14.18
N MET A 138 2.29 -15.46 14.72
CA MET A 138 2.63 -16.68 13.96
C MET A 138 1.54 -17.16 12.97
N ASN A 139 0.57 -16.30 12.58
CA ASN A 139 -0.55 -16.61 11.66
C ASN A 139 -1.29 -15.38 11.12
N GLN A 140 -0.69 -14.18 11.09
CA GLN A 140 -1.39 -12.96 10.65
C GLN A 140 -0.85 -12.48 9.29
N GLY A 141 -1.71 -11.89 8.45
CA GLY A 141 -1.38 -11.45 7.09
C GLY A 141 -0.14 -10.57 7.01
N GLU A 142 0.53 -10.58 5.86
CA GLU A 142 1.77 -9.84 5.59
C GLU A 142 1.50 -8.33 5.60
N VAL A 143 2.25 -7.55 6.38
CA VAL A 143 2.04 -6.08 6.51
C VAL A 143 3.24 -5.29 5.98
N HIS A 144 2.96 -4.36 5.08
CA HIS A 144 3.92 -3.43 4.50
C HIS A 144 3.58 -1.99 4.84
N PHE A 145 4.60 -1.14 4.96
CA PHE A 145 4.43 0.27 5.32
C PHE A 145 5.07 1.16 4.26
N VAL A 146 4.29 2.08 3.70
CA VAL A 146 4.74 3.04 2.70
C VAL A 146 4.52 4.46 3.18
N HIS A 147 5.57 5.27 3.19
CA HIS A 147 5.48 6.69 3.53
C HIS A 147 5.67 7.56 2.28
N LYS A 148 4.64 8.35 1.95
CA LYS A 148 4.67 9.37 0.90
C LYS A 148 5.02 10.72 1.50
N LYS A 149 6.26 11.15 1.31
CA LYS A 149 6.75 12.45 1.79
C LYS A 149 6.04 13.59 1.05
N LYS A 150 5.47 14.54 1.79
CA LYS A 150 4.74 15.70 1.24
C LYS A 150 5.55 16.54 0.26
N GLU A 151 6.86 16.63 0.50
CA GLU A 151 7.79 17.39 -0.35
C GLU A 151 7.91 16.84 -1.78
N ASN A 152 7.42 15.61 -2.01
CA ASN A 152 7.46 14.95 -3.31
C ASN A 152 6.14 15.02 -4.07
N PHE A 153 5.05 15.52 -3.45
CA PHE A 153 3.74 15.52 -4.10
C PHE A 153 3.74 16.40 -5.36
N GLY A 154 3.16 15.89 -6.43
CA GLY A 154 3.10 16.54 -7.74
C GLY A 154 4.42 16.55 -8.51
N LYS A 155 5.46 15.87 -8.02
CA LYS A 155 6.71 15.66 -8.77
C LYS A 155 6.60 14.46 -9.69
N ASP A 156 7.39 14.47 -10.75
CA ASP A 156 7.59 13.29 -11.59
C ASP A 156 8.35 12.19 -10.81
N PRO A 157 7.98 10.90 -10.91
CA PRO A 157 8.71 9.82 -10.27
C PRO A 157 10.21 9.80 -10.56
N SER A 158 10.63 10.22 -11.76
CA SER A 158 12.04 10.29 -12.14
C SER A 158 12.83 11.37 -11.40
N GLU A 159 12.16 12.38 -10.82
CA GLU A 159 12.80 13.40 -9.98
C GLU A 159 13.00 12.89 -8.55
N VAL A 160 12.04 12.13 -8.03
CA VAL A 160 12.08 11.61 -6.66
C VAL A 160 13.09 10.48 -6.52
N ASN A 161 13.18 9.60 -7.51
CA ASN A 161 14.08 8.44 -7.50
C ASN A 161 15.56 8.81 -7.74
N ARG A 162 15.89 10.07 -8.07
CA ARG A 162 17.28 10.54 -8.28
C ARG A 162 17.92 11.12 -7.02
N ASP A 163 17.12 11.65 -6.10
CA ASP A 163 17.59 12.37 -4.91
C ASP A 163 17.38 11.60 -3.59
N GLY A 164 16.80 10.39 -3.65
CA GLY A 164 16.43 9.60 -2.50
C GLY A 164 17.11 8.24 -2.49
N ASP A 165 17.85 7.99 -1.41
CA ASP A 165 18.20 6.68 -0.86
C ASP A 165 17.27 5.57 -1.37
N GLY A 166 17.84 4.60 -2.10
CA GLY A 166 17.06 3.53 -2.72
C GLY A 166 16.22 2.76 -1.69
N PRO A 167 15.30 1.88 -2.14
CA PRO A 167 14.39 1.14 -1.27
C PRO A 167 15.06 0.08 -0.39
N LEU A 168 16.37 0.17 -0.16
CA LEU A 168 17.12 -0.71 0.73
C LEU A 168 17.91 0.15 1.69
N GLY A 169 17.59 0.05 2.98
CA GLY A 169 18.47 0.50 4.05
C GLY A 169 19.88 0.01 3.78
N GLY A 170 20.75 0.94 3.43
CA GLY A 170 22.16 0.71 3.25
C GLY A 170 22.73 0.21 4.57
N VAL A 171 23.08 -1.07 4.60
CA VAL A 171 24.01 -1.62 5.56
C VAL A 171 25.36 -0.98 5.26
N LEU A 172 25.79 -0.06 6.11
CA LEU A 172 27.19 0.24 6.39
C LEU A 172 27.40 0.20 7.89
#